data_AF-Q2B789-F1
#
_entry.id   AF-Q2B789-F1
#
_cell.length_a   1.000
_cell.length_b   1.000
_cell.length_c   1.000
_cell.angle_alpha   90.00
_cell.angle_beta   90.00
_cell.angle_gamma   90.00
#
_symmetry.space_group_name_H-M   'P 1'
#
loop_
_entity.id
_entity.type
_entity.pdbx_description
1 polymer ?
#
loop_
_entity_poly.entity_id
_entity_poly.type
_entity_poly.pdbx_seq_one_letter_code
_entity_poly.pdbx_strand_id
1 'polypeptide(L)'
;MLNGKRILLCVTGGIAVYKAAALTSKLTQAGAEVKVMMSESAVKFVAPLTFQALSRHDVYIDTFDEKDSRVIAHIDLADWADLILVAPATANVIGKLANGIADNMITTTLLAATAPVWIAPAMNVHMYDHPAVQKNIKLLYDYGCRFIEPGEGYLACGYVGKGRLEEPEMIVSNIEGFFRNSGSLAGKKVVVTAGPTREKIDPVRYITNHSSGKMGYAIAEEALKAGALVTLISGPSSLAKPAGAAVIDVESAEEMYQAVDGVFDGADIVIKTAAVSDYRPKVVHESKVKKQDGDQVLELERTKDILLDLGRRKKQQILIGFAAETDHVEEYARKKLAKKNADMIVANNVKSEGAGFGTDTNIITIYKRDGGAIALPLMSKHEAAARILQEASALLKDDNR
;
A
#
# COMPACT_ATOMS: atom_id res chain seq x y z
N MET A 1 -5.59 -5.57 2.11
CA MET A 1 -6.15 -4.27 2.53
C MET A 1 -6.13 -3.32 1.34
N LEU A 2 -7.19 -2.55 1.18
CA LEU A 2 -7.44 -1.61 0.09
C LEU A 2 -7.22 -0.16 0.50
N ASN A 3 -6.39 0.08 1.53
CA ASN A 3 -6.14 1.41 2.10
C ASN A 3 -5.81 2.46 1.04
N GLY A 4 -6.69 3.45 0.88
CA GLY A 4 -6.55 4.57 -0.05
C GLY A 4 -6.79 4.22 -1.52
N LYS A 5 -7.26 3.00 -1.84
CA LYS A 5 -7.67 2.63 -3.21
C LYS A 5 -9.05 3.21 -3.50
N ARG A 6 -9.17 3.89 -4.65
CA ARG A 6 -10.39 4.55 -5.10
C ARG A 6 -11.21 3.60 -5.96
N ILE A 7 -12.36 3.18 -5.45
CA ILE A 7 -13.23 2.21 -6.13
C ILE A 7 -14.55 2.89 -6.49
N LEU A 8 -14.86 2.91 -7.79
CA LEU A 8 -16.14 3.39 -8.29
C LEU A 8 -17.09 2.20 -8.45
N LEU A 9 -18.08 2.10 -7.56
CA LEU A 9 -19.08 1.03 -7.58
C LEU A 9 -20.32 1.47 -8.39
N CYS A 10 -20.52 0.83 -9.54
CA CYS A 10 -21.67 1.02 -10.42
C CYS A 10 -22.74 -0.04 -10.13
N VAL A 11 -23.88 0.38 -9.58
CA VAL A 11 -24.97 -0.49 -9.13
C VAL A 11 -26.11 -0.46 -10.14
N THR A 12 -26.38 -1.60 -10.79
CA THR A 12 -27.43 -1.72 -11.82
C THR A 12 -28.68 -2.44 -11.27
N GLY A 13 -29.84 -2.25 -11.90
CA GLY A 13 -31.14 -2.67 -11.35
C GLY A 13 -31.45 -4.16 -11.42
N GLY A 14 -31.24 -4.87 -10.32
CA GLY A 14 -31.69 -6.25 -10.15
C GLY A 14 -31.87 -6.63 -8.67
N ILE A 15 -32.43 -7.80 -8.40
CA ILE A 15 -32.70 -8.25 -7.02
C ILE A 15 -31.44 -8.28 -6.15
N ALA A 16 -30.25 -8.46 -6.73
CA ALA A 16 -28.99 -8.52 -6.02
C ALA A 16 -28.44 -7.16 -5.53
N VAL A 17 -29.16 -6.04 -5.73
CA VAL A 17 -28.72 -4.70 -5.27
C VAL A 17 -28.47 -4.66 -3.75
N TYR A 18 -29.22 -5.43 -2.94
CA TYR A 18 -28.98 -5.48 -1.49
C TYR A 18 -27.58 -6.02 -1.15
N LYS A 19 -27.02 -6.92 -1.97
CA LYS A 19 -25.64 -7.41 -1.80
C LYS A 19 -24.62 -6.33 -2.14
N ALA A 20 -24.93 -5.43 -3.07
CA ALA A 20 -24.05 -4.29 -3.37
C ALA A 20 -23.92 -3.33 -2.18
N ALA A 21 -24.96 -3.19 -1.34
CA ALA A 21 -24.85 -2.45 -0.08
C ALA A 21 -23.86 -3.13 0.89
N ALA A 22 -23.97 -4.45 1.07
CA ALA A 22 -23.00 -5.22 1.87
C ALA A 22 -21.57 -5.11 1.32
N LEU A 23 -21.42 -5.17 0.00
CA LEU A 23 -20.14 -4.99 -0.70
C LEU A 23 -19.55 -3.59 -0.44
N THR A 24 -20.37 -2.53 -0.53
CA THR A 24 -19.94 -1.16 -0.20
C THR A 24 -19.36 -1.10 1.21
N SER A 25 -20.08 -1.66 2.19
CA SER A 25 -19.62 -1.70 3.58
C SER A 25 -18.28 -2.40 3.73
N LYS A 26 -18.09 -3.56 3.08
CA LYS A 26 -16.85 -4.33 3.18
C LYS A 26 -15.67 -3.66 2.48
N LEU A 27 -15.89 -3.03 1.33
CA LEU A 27 -14.84 -2.27 0.64
C LEU A 27 -14.37 -1.10 1.52
N THR A 28 -15.30 -0.34 2.12
CA THR A 28 -14.97 0.73 3.06
C THR A 28 -14.24 0.19 4.30
N GLN A 29 -14.67 -0.94 4.88
CA GLN A 29 -13.99 -1.58 6.01
C GLN A 29 -12.58 -2.08 5.66
N ALA A 30 -12.37 -2.50 4.41
CA ALA A 30 -11.05 -2.88 3.90
C ALA A 30 -10.13 -1.66 3.63
N GLY A 31 -10.63 -0.44 3.84
CA GLY A 31 -9.88 0.81 3.71
C GLY A 31 -9.97 1.49 2.34
N ALA A 32 -10.81 0.99 1.44
CA ALA A 32 -11.04 1.64 0.14
C ALA A 32 -11.84 2.93 0.31
N GLU A 33 -11.53 3.93 -0.51
CA GLU A 33 -12.43 5.05 -0.77
C GLU A 33 -13.44 4.60 -1.81
N VAL A 34 -14.74 4.64 -1.50
CA VAL A 34 -15.78 4.11 -2.39
C VAL A 34 -16.72 5.22 -2.81
N LYS A 35 -16.83 5.50 -4.11
CA LYS A 35 -17.92 6.33 -4.67
C LYS A 35 -18.93 5.40 -5.35
N VAL A 36 -20.21 5.72 -5.26
CA VAL A 36 -21.29 4.87 -5.78
C VAL A 36 -22.09 5.60 -6.85
N MET A 37 -22.29 4.93 -7.98
CA MET A 37 -23.26 5.32 -9.00
C MET A 37 -24.39 4.30 -9.05
N MET A 38 -25.64 4.76 -9.18
CA MET A 38 -26.80 3.89 -9.28
C MET A 38 -27.57 4.17 -10.56
N SER A 39 -27.98 3.11 -11.28
CA SER A 39 -28.98 3.26 -12.33
C SER A 39 -30.35 3.62 -11.74
N GLU A 40 -31.21 4.28 -12.52
CA GLU A 40 -32.61 4.55 -12.12
C GLU A 40 -33.35 3.29 -11.64
N SER A 41 -33.11 2.15 -12.29
CA SER A 41 -33.70 0.87 -11.91
C SER A 41 -33.15 0.34 -10.59
N ALA A 42 -31.87 0.57 -10.25
CA ALA A 42 -31.29 0.15 -8.97
C ALA A 42 -31.91 0.89 -7.78
N VAL A 43 -32.25 2.17 -7.97
CA VAL A 43 -32.91 3.01 -6.96
C VAL A 43 -34.29 2.48 -6.57
N LYS A 44 -34.95 1.69 -7.44
CA LYS A 44 -36.22 1.02 -7.13
C LYS A 44 -36.08 -0.18 -6.20
N PHE A 45 -34.88 -0.76 -6.06
CA PHE A 45 -34.62 -1.88 -5.16
C PHE A 45 -34.11 -1.42 -3.80
N VAL A 46 -33.12 -0.53 -3.78
CA VAL A 46 -32.52 0.02 -2.55
C VAL A 46 -32.33 1.52 -2.74
N ALA A 47 -32.68 2.29 -1.71
CA ALA A 47 -32.57 3.75 -1.75
C ALA A 47 -31.09 4.21 -1.74
N PRO A 48 -30.75 5.31 -2.43
CA PRO A 48 -29.40 5.89 -2.45
C PRO A 48 -28.83 6.18 -1.06
N LEU A 49 -29.70 6.56 -0.10
CA LEU A 49 -29.32 6.86 1.28
C LEU A 49 -28.52 5.74 1.95
N THR A 50 -28.83 4.48 1.65
CA THR A 50 -28.07 3.33 2.18
C THR A 50 -26.62 3.35 1.69
N PHE A 51 -26.40 3.58 0.41
CA PHE A 51 -25.05 3.64 -0.17
C PHE A 51 -24.30 4.89 0.29
N GLN A 52 -24.98 6.03 0.42
CA GLN A 52 -24.39 7.26 0.95
C GLN A 52 -23.87 7.06 2.37
N ALA A 53 -24.67 6.44 3.25
CA ALA A 53 -24.27 6.19 4.63
C ALA A 53 -23.08 5.21 4.74
N LEU A 54 -23.05 4.17 3.89
CA LEU A 54 -21.99 3.13 3.93
C LEU A 54 -20.68 3.59 3.27
N SER A 55 -20.76 4.39 2.21
CA SER A 55 -19.59 4.94 1.51
C SER A 55 -19.05 6.21 2.16
N ARG A 56 -19.91 6.98 2.85
CA ARG A 56 -19.63 8.35 3.32
C ARG A 56 -19.36 9.34 2.19
N HIS A 57 -19.89 9.06 0.99
CA HIS A 57 -19.81 9.92 -0.18
C HIS A 57 -21.19 10.08 -0.81
N ASP A 58 -21.35 11.13 -1.61
CA ASP A 58 -22.54 11.32 -2.43
C ASP A 58 -22.75 10.15 -3.42
N VAL A 59 -24.01 9.84 -3.68
CA VAL A 59 -24.42 8.83 -4.65
C VAL A 59 -24.89 9.52 -5.92
N TYR A 60 -24.35 9.12 -7.06
CA TYR A 60 -24.64 9.71 -8.37
C TYR A 60 -25.65 8.84 -9.12
N ILE A 61 -26.64 9.45 -9.76
CA ILE A 61 -27.77 8.73 -10.39
C ILE A 61 -28.04 9.30 -11.77
N ASP A 62 -28.22 10.61 -11.84
CA ASP A 62 -28.49 11.34 -13.08
C ASP A 62 -27.20 11.93 -13.65
N THR A 63 -27.04 11.87 -14.98
CA THR A 63 -25.88 12.43 -15.69
C THR A 63 -25.93 13.96 -15.72
N PHE A 64 -27.11 14.54 -15.54
CA PHE A 64 -27.35 15.98 -15.59
C PHE A 64 -27.37 16.64 -14.20
N ASP A 65 -27.23 15.88 -13.11
CA ASP A 65 -27.11 16.40 -11.74
C ASP A 65 -25.66 16.80 -11.44
N GLU A 66 -25.28 18.01 -11.89
CA GLU A 66 -23.93 18.58 -11.72
C GLU A 66 -23.84 19.41 -10.43
N LYS A 67 -23.50 18.75 -9.32
CA LYS A 67 -23.38 19.39 -8.00
C LYS A 67 -22.16 20.30 -7.84
N ASP A 68 -21.12 20.11 -8.64
CA ASP A 68 -19.88 20.90 -8.61
C ASP A 68 -19.56 21.42 -10.01
N SER A 69 -19.74 22.72 -10.23
CA SER A 69 -19.54 23.35 -11.54
C SER A 69 -18.08 23.39 -12.02
N ARG A 70 -17.11 22.97 -11.21
CA ARG A 70 -15.68 22.93 -11.57
C ARG A 70 -15.29 21.69 -12.36
N VAL A 71 -16.10 20.63 -12.30
CA VAL A 71 -15.83 19.34 -12.94
C VAL A 71 -17.06 18.88 -13.72
N ILE A 72 -16.85 17.95 -14.65
CA ILE A 72 -17.92 17.23 -15.33
C ILE A 72 -18.04 15.87 -14.63
N ALA A 73 -19.14 15.62 -13.92
CA ALA A 73 -19.22 14.54 -12.93
C ALA A 73 -18.85 13.15 -13.48
N HIS A 74 -19.37 12.78 -14.66
CA HIS A 74 -19.12 11.47 -15.26
C HIS A 74 -17.67 11.28 -15.74
N ILE A 75 -16.95 12.37 -16.06
CA ILE A 75 -15.53 12.32 -16.41
C ILE A 75 -14.69 12.28 -15.12
N ASP A 76 -15.00 13.15 -14.14
CA ASP A 76 -14.30 13.17 -12.85
C ASP A 76 -14.35 11.82 -12.14
N LEU A 77 -15.52 11.16 -12.14
CA LEU A 77 -15.66 9.84 -11.53
C LEU A 77 -14.85 8.76 -12.27
N ALA A 78 -14.80 8.82 -13.60
CA ALA A 78 -14.01 7.92 -14.42
C ALA A 78 -12.51 8.07 -14.13
N ASP A 79 -12.01 9.31 -14.10
CA ASP A 79 -10.60 9.64 -13.85
C ASP A 79 -10.19 9.41 -12.39
N TRP A 80 -11.15 9.53 -11.46
CA TRP A 80 -10.89 9.36 -10.03
C TRP A 80 -10.63 7.89 -9.64
N ALA A 81 -11.17 6.93 -10.38
CA ALA A 81 -11.18 5.52 -9.98
C ALA A 81 -9.84 4.81 -10.26
N ASP A 82 -9.31 4.07 -9.28
CA ASP A 82 -8.25 3.08 -9.49
C ASP A 82 -8.81 1.75 -10.05
N LEU A 83 -10.11 1.50 -9.80
CA LEU A 83 -10.89 0.36 -10.29
C LEU A 83 -12.36 0.76 -10.38
N ILE A 84 -13.01 0.44 -11.50
CA ILE A 84 -14.47 0.57 -11.65
C ILE A 84 -15.08 -0.82 -11.56
N LEU A 85 -16.06 -1.00 -10.68
CA LEU A 85 -16.75 -2.27 -10.46
C LEU A 85 -18.24 -2.12 -10.77
N VAL A 86 -18.76 -2.88 -11.72
CA VAL A 86 -20.20 -2.97 -12.01
C VAL A 86 -20.79 -4.16 -11.27
N ALA A 87 -21.48 -3.90 -10.14
CA ALA A 87 -22.01 -4.95 -9.27
C ALA A 87 -23.33 -4.52 -8.59
N PRO A 88 -24.45 -5.23 -8.83
CA PRO A 88 -24.63 -6.24 -9.88
C PRO A 88 -24.58 -5.61 -11.28
N ALA A 89 -24.10 -6.36 -12.26
CA ALA A 89 -24.22 -6.05 -13.67
C ALA A 89 -25.37 -6.84 -14.30
N THR A 90 -26.41 -6.14 -14.75
CA THR A 90 -27.55 -6.74 -15.45
C THR A 90 -27.24 -7.00 -16.92
N ALA A 91 -27.99 -7.91 -17.55
CA ALA A 91 -27.90 -8.16 -18.99
C ALA A 91 -28.07 -6.87 -19.82
N ASN A 92 -28.94 -5.96 -19.38
CA ASN A 92 -29.17 -4.67 -20.02
C ASN A 92 -27.91 -3.81 -20.06
N VAL A 93 -27.24 -3.62 -18.91
CA VAL A 93 -26.01 -2.82 -18.86
C VAL A 93 -24.86 -3.50 -19.61
N ILE A 94 -24.71 -4.82 -19.49
CA ILE A 94 -23.72 -5.57 -20.29
C ILE A 94 -23.96 -5.37 -21.80
N GLY A 95 -25.22 -5.43 -22.24
CA GLY A 95 -25.58 -5.18 -23.64
C GLY A 95 -25.28 -3.75 -24.09
N LYS A 96 -25.60 -2.75 -23.28
CA LYS A 96 -25.30 -1.34 -23.58
C LYS A 96 -23.80 -1.10 -23.71
N LEU A 97 -23.01 -1.57 -22.74
CA LEU A 97 -21.56 -1.41 -22.74
C LEU A 97 -20.91 -2.07 -23.95
N ALA A 98 -21.30 -3.31 -24.27
CA ALA A 98 -20.74 -4.04 -25.41
C ALA A 98 -20.98 -3.34 -26.77
N ASN A 99 -22.01 -2.50 -26.84
CA ASN A 99 -22.41 -1.80 -28.07
C ASN A 99 -22.19 -0.27 -28.00
N GLY A 100 -21.48 0.23 -26.98
CA GLY A 100 -21.15 1.66 -26.87
C GLY A 100 -22.34 2.59 -26.60
N ILE A 101 -23.42 2.07 -26.01
CA ILE A 101 -24.58 2.89 -25.63
C ILE A 101 -24.30 3.59 -24.31
N ALA A 102 -24.27 4.92 -24.33
CA ALA A 102 -24.01 5.81 -23.19
C ALA A 102 -25.22 6.71 -22.94
N ASP A 103 -26.28 6.16 -22.33
CA ASP A 103 -27.58 6.82 -22.17
C ASP A 103 -27.97 7.10 -20.71
N ASN A 104 -27.07 6.84 -19.77
CA ASN A 104 -27.25 7.08 -18.34
C ASN A 104 -25.89 7.24 -17.64
N MET A 105 -25.91 7.68 -16.39
CA MET A 105 -24.72 8.05 -15.63
C MET A 105 -23.66 6.95 -15.59
N ILE A 106 -24.07 5.69 -15.38
CA ILE A 106 -23.16 4.54 -15.34
C ILE A 106 -22.54 4.29 -16.72
N THR A 107 -23.37 4.17 -17.77
CA THR A 107 -22.86 3.81 -19.10
C THR A 107 -22.04 4.93 -19.74
N THR A 108 -22.38 6.19 -19.47
CA THR A 108 -21.63 7.36 -19.95
C THR A 108 -20.27 7.46 -19.26
N THR A 109 -20.22 7.26 -17.94
CA THR A 109 -18.95 7.20 -17.19
C THR A 109 -18.06 6.04 -17.67
N LEU A 110 -18.64 4.84 -17.86
CA LEU A 110 -17.88 3.67 -18.28
C LEU A 110 -17.32 3.78 -19.71
N LEU A 111 -17.99 4.49 -20.61
CA LEU A 111 -17.49 4.72 -21.96
C LEU A 111 -16.25 5.64 -21.98
N ALA A 112 -16.13 6.52 -20.99
CA ALA A 112 -14.98 7.42 -20.82
C ALA A 112 -13.85 6.81 -19.97
N ALA A 113 -14.08 5.65 -19.34
CA ALA A 113 -13.17 5.09 -18.36
C ALA A 113 -11.85 4.57 -18.97
N THR A 114 -10.73 4.98 -18.38
CA THR A 114 -9.40 4.42 -18.66
C THR A 114 -8.91 3.48 -17.56
N ALA A 115 -9.54 3.52 -16.39
CA ALA A 115 -9.26 2.62 -15.28
C ALA A 115 -9.71 1.18 -15.60
N PRO A 116 -9.12 0.16 -14.97
CA PRO A 116 -9.60 -1.22 -15.09
C PRO A 116 -11.10 -1.32 -14.76
N VAL A 117 -11.87 -2.01 -15.61
CA VAL A 117 -13.31 -2.23 -15.43
C VAL A 117 -13.59 -3.69 -15.13
N TRP A 118 -14.20 -3.93 -13.98
CA TRP A 118 -14.65 -5.25 -13.54
C TRP A 118 -16.18 -5.32 -13.55
N ILE A 119 -16.72 -6.43 -14.03
CA ILE A 119 -18.15 -6.65 -14.20
C ILE A 119 -18.53 -7.90 -13.42
N ALA A 120 -19.47 -7.78 -12.48
CA ALA A 120 -19.99 -8.88 -11.68
C ALA A 120 -21.46 -9.16 -12.07
N PRO A 121 -21.71 -10.09 -13.01
CA PRO A 121 -23.04 -10.34 -13.54
C PRO A 121 -24.00 -10.88 -12.47
N ALA A 122 -25.26 -10.44 -12.53
CA ALA A 122 -26.33 -11.04 -11.73
C ALA A 122 -27.65 -11.02 -12.50
N MET A 123 -28.17 -12.19 -12.84
CA MET A 123 -29.40 -12.36 -13.61
C MET A 123 -29.91 -13.81 -13.53
N ASN A 124 -31.10 -14.07 -14.06
CA ASN A 124 -31.60 -15.44 -14.22
C ASN A 124 -30.66 -16.28 -15.11
N VAL A 125 -30.54 -17.58 -14.83
CA VAL A 125 -29.66 -18.51 -15.56
C VAL A 125 -29.91 -18.50 -17.08
N HIS A 126 -31.16 -18.48 -17.54
CA HIS A 126 -31.48 -18.43 -18.97
C HIS A 126 -31.12 -17.09 -19.61
N MET A 127 -31.15 -15.99 -18.84
CA MET A 127 -30.65 -14.71 -19.33
C MET A 127 -29.13 -14.74 -19.45
N TYR A 128 -28.44 -15.33 -18.47
CA TYR A 128 -26.98 -15.44 -18.49
C TYR A 128 -26.51 -16.31 -19.66
N ASP A 129 -27.13 -17.47 -19.86
CA ASP A 129 -26.83 -18.41 -20.94
C ASP A 129 -27.31 -17.95 -22.32
N HIS A 130 -28.07 -16.86 -22.39
CA HIS A 130 -28.60 -16.37 -23.66
C HIS A 130 -27.44 -16.00 -24.62
N PRO A 131 -27.48 -16.43 -25.89
CA PRO A 131 -26.36 -16.21 -26.83
C PRO A 131 -25.95 -14.75 -26.99
N ALA A 132 -26.90 -13.83 -26.94
CA ALA A 132 -26.60 -12.39 -26.99
C ALA A 132 -25.80 -11.91 -25.77
N VAL A 133 -26.11 -12.40 -24.57
CA VAL A 133 -25.40 -12.02 -23.34
C VAL A 133 -23.99 -12.63 -23.35
N GLN A 134 -23.86 -13.90 -23.71
CA GLN A 134 -22.56 -14.56 -23.84
C GLN A 134 -21.66 -13.87 -24.90
N LYS A 135 -22.23 -13.48 -26.04
CA LYS A 135 -21.52 -12.69 -27.06
C LYS A 135 -21.01 -11.36 -26.50
N ASN A 136 -21.87 -10.63 -25.76
CA ASN A 136 -21.51 -9.34 -25.18
C ASN A 136 -20.45 -9.47 -24.07
N ILE A 137 -20.54 -10.51 -23.23
CA ILE A 137 -19.53 -10.82 -22.22
C ILE A 137 -18.17 -11.06 -22.88
N LYS A 138 -18.13 -11.91 -23.92
CA LYS A 138 -16.90 -12.17 -24.67
C LYS A 138 -16.32 -10.90 -25.29
N LEU A 139 -17.16 -10.08 -25.93
CA LEU A 139 -16.72 -8.83 -26.56
C LEU A 139 -16.11 -7.86 -25.54
N LEU A 140 -16.76 -7.67 -24.39
CA LEU A 140 -16.24 -6.82 -23.32
C LEU A 140 -14.95 -7.37 -22.71
N TYR A 141 -14.83 -8.70 -22.60
CA TYR A 141 -13.60 -9.34 -22.17
C TYR A 141 -12.44 -9.05 -23.14
N ASP A 142 -12.72 -9.15 -24.45
CA ASP A 142 -11.75 -8.82 -25.51
C ASP A 142 -11.37 -7.33 -25.51
N TYR A 143 -12.27 -6.43 -25.06
CA TYR A 143 -11.98 -5.01 -24.82
C TYR A 143 -11.21 -4.74 -23.51
N GLY A 144 -10.87 -5.78 -22.75
CA GLY A 144 -10.06 -5.66 -21.53
C GLY A 144 -10.86 -5.58 -20.23
N CYS A 145 -12.19 -5.64 -20.27
CA CYS A 145 -12.99 -5.79 -19.05
C CYS A 145 -12.71 -7.16 -18.41
N ARG A 146 -12.77 -7.23 -17.08
CA ARG A 146 -12.69 -8.50 -16.34
C ARG A 146 -14.04 -8.85 -15.76
N PHE A 147 -14.36 -10.14 -15.74
CA PHE A 147 -15.62 -10.64 -15.22
C PHE A 147 -15.38 -11.37 -13.90
N ILE A 148 -16.21 -11.08 -12.91
CA ILE A 148 -16.36 -11.90 -11.71
C ILE A 148 -17.44 -12.91 -12.02
N GLU A 149 -17.08 -14.19 -12.08
CA GLU A 149 -18.01 -15.26 -12.37
C GLU A 149 -19.18 -15.26 -11.37
N PRO A 150 -20.43 -15.43 -11.83
CA PRO A 150 -21.56 -15.52 -10.92
C PRO A 150 -21.51 -16.84 -10.13
N GLY A 151 -21.95 -16.78 -8.88
CA GLY A 151 -22.11 -17.97 -8.04
C GLY A 151 -23.22 -18.90 -8.55
N GLU A 152 -23.13 -20.16 -8.15
CA GLU A 152 -24.16 -21.18 -8.35
C GLU A 152 -25.08 -21.28 -7.13
N GLY A 153 -26.40 -21.41 -7.36
CA GLY A 153 -27.34 -21.69 -6.27
C GLY A 153 -28.79 -21.37 -6.62
N TYR A 154 -29.64 -21.35 -5.58
CA TYR A 154 -31.06 -21.01 -5.73
C TYR A 154 -31.23 -19.51 -6.04
N LEU A 155 -31.85 -19.22 -7.18
CA LEU A 155 -32.13 -17.88 -7.68
C LEU A 155 -33.50 -17.40 -7.18
N ALA A 156 -33.68 -16.08 -7.04
CA ALA A 156 -34.94 -15.50 -6.55
C ALA A 156 -36.19 -15.87 -7.38
N CYS A 157 -35.99 -16.29 -8.63
CA CYS A 157 -37.04 -16.77 -9.53
C CYS A 157 -37.37 -18.28 -9.39
N GLY A 158 -36.73 -18.99 -8.44
CA GLY A 158 -37.01 -20.40 -8.15
C GLY A 158 -36.14 -21.44 -8.89
N TYR A 159 -35.14 -21.00 -9.65
CA TYR A 159 -34.22 -21.88 -10.41
C TYR A 159 -32.93 -22.16 -9.63
N VAL A 160 -32.29 -23.30 -9.86
CA VAL A 160 -30.94 -23.59 -9.38
C VAL A 160 -29.97 -23.52 -10.56
N GLY A 161 -28.96 -22.67 -10.48
CA GLY A 161 -27.96 -22.54 -11.56
C GLY A 161 -27.02 -21.35 -11.37
N LYS A 162 -26.13 -21.14 -12.37
CA LYS A 162 -25.27 -19.96 -12.45
C LYS A 162 -26.07 -18.70 -12.72
N GLY A 163 -25.75 -17.60 -12.05
CA GLY A 163 -26.40 -16.30 -12.28
C GLY A 163 -26.60 -15.46 -11.01
N ARG A 164 -26.31 -16.01 -9.83
CA ARG A 164 -26.32 -15.26 -8.57
C ARG A 164 -25.08 -14.35 -8.52
N LEU A 165 -25.24 -13.10 -8.07
CA LEU A 165 -24.08 -12.26 -7.78
C LEU A 165 -23.16 -12.97 -6.78
N GLU A 166 -21.88 -13.03 -7.10
CA GLU A 166 -20.85 -13.57 -6.22
C GLU A 166 -20.91 -12.93 -4.82
N GLU A 167 -20.45 -13.66 -3.81
CA GLU A 167 -20.45 -13.15 -2.45
C GLU A 167 -19.53 -11.94 -2.30
N PRO A 168 -19.98 -10.86 -1.62
CA PRO A 168 -19.18 -9.66 -1.41
C PRO A 168 -17.77 -9.91 -0.88
N GLU A 169 -17.59 -10.90 0.00
CA GLU A 169 -16.30 -11.31 0.55
C GLU A 169 -15.33 -11.78 -0.54
N MET A 170 -15.81 -12.59 -1.48
CA MET A 170 -15.01 -13.10 -2.59
C MET A 170 -14.66 -11.99 -3.57
N ILE A 171 -15.61 -11.09 -3.85
CA ILE A 171 -15.37 -9.89 -4.67
C ILE A 171 -14.25 -9.04 -4.05
N VAL A 172 -14.34 -8.74 -2.75
CA VAL A 172 -13.31 -7.97 -2.03
C VAL A 172 -11.96 -8.68 -2.10
N SER A 173 -11.93 -9.99 -1.86
CA SER A 173 -10.68 -10.78 -1.91
C SER A 173 -10.01 -10.72 -3.30
N ASN A 174 -10.79 -10.83 -4.38
CA ASN A 174 -10.29 -10.72 -5.74
C ASN A 174 -9.69 -9.33 -6.00
N ILE A 175 -10.36 -8.27 -5.54
CA ILE A 175 -9.89 -6.88 -5.67
C ILE A 175 -8.59 -6.67 -4.88
N GLU A 176 -8.49 -7.21 -3.66
CA GLU A 176 -7.26 -7.18 -2.87
C GLU A 176 -6.11 -7.91 -3.58
N GLY A 177 -6.38 -9.05 -4.21
CA GLY A 177 -5.40 -9.78 -5.02
C GLY A 177 -4.95 -8.99 -6.24
N PHE A 178 -5.88 -8.33 -6.93
CA PHE A 178 -5.59 -7.47 -8.08
C PHE A 178 -4.61 -6.35 -7.71
N PHE A 179 -4.96 -5.54 -6.70
CA PHE A 179 -4.12 -4.41 -6.29
C PHE A 179 -2.76 -4.84 -5.70
N ARG A 180 -2.68 -6.04 -5.13
CA ARG A 180 -1.39 -6.61 -4.67
C ARG A 180 -0.47 -6.95 -5.84
N ASN A 181 -1.02 -7.41 -6.96
CA ASN A 181 -0.25 -7.90 -8.10
C ASN A 181 0.03 -6.84 -9.17
N SER A 182 -0.61 -5.68 -9.10
CA SER A 182 -0.46 -4.59 -10.07
C SER A 182 0.46 -3.45 -9.61
N GLY A 183 1.08 -3.57 -8.44
CA GLY A 183 1.98 -2.55 -7.88
C GLY A 183 3.39 -2.58 -8.49
N SER A 184 4.12 -1.47 -8.38
CA SER A 184 5.48 -1.31 -8.91
C SER A 184 6.53 -2.24 -8.28
N LEU A 185 6.19 -2.87 -7.16
CA LEU A 185 7.00 -3.83 -6.43
C LEU A 185 6.27 -5.18 -6.26
N ALA A 186 5.27 -5.47 -7.10
CA ALA A 186 4.52 -6.72 -7.07
C ALA A 186 5.45 -7.94 -7.03
N GLY A 187 5.28 -8.77 -5.99
CA GLY A 187 6.04 -10.00 -5.79
C GLY A 187 7.50 -9.81 -5.33
N LYS A 188 7.97 -8.57 -5.16
CA LYS A 188 9.32 -8.27 -4.67
C LYS A 188 9.41 -8.38 -3.15
N LYS A 189 10.49 -8.95 -2.64
CA LYS A 189 10.76 -9.10 -1.22
C LYS A 189 11.50 -7.87 -0.69
N VAL A 190 10.83 -7.08 0.14
CA VAL A 190 11.37 -5.84 0.70
C VAL A 190 11.61 -6.01 2.20
N VAL A 191 12.85 -5.88 2.63
CA VAL A 191 13.23 -5.90 4.04
C VAL A 191 13.42 -4.46 4.52
N VAL A 192 12.71 -4.07 5.57
CA VAL A 192 12.81 -2.73 6.16
C VAL A 192 13.24 -2.88 7.62
N THR A 193 14.28 -2.16 8.04
CA THR A 193 14.58 -2.03 9.48
C THR A 193 14.02 -0.72 9.99
N ALA A 194 13.36 -0.72 11.14
CA ALA A 194 12.76 0.47 11.74
C ALA A 194 13.01 0.56 13.26
N GLY A 195 12.82 1.76 13.82
CA GLY A 195 12.92 2.01 15.26
C GLY A 195 14.35 2.23 15.77
N PRO A 196 14.49 2.47 17.09
CA PRO A 196 15.76 2.55 17.78
C PRO A 196 16.25 1.14 18.20
N THR A 197 17.52 0.99 18.55
CA THR A 197 18.00 -0.16 19.34
C THR A 197 18.25 0.26 20.79
N ARG A 198 18.10 -0.68 21.73
CA ARG A 198 18.32 -0.50 23.16
C ARG A 198 19.45 -1.40 23.63
N GLU A 199 20.60 -0.80 23.91
CA GLU A 199 21.78 -1.51 24.40
C GLU A 199 21.76 -1.54 25.93
N LYS A 200 21.47 -2.73 26.50
CA LYS A 200 21.30 -2.90 27.95
C LYS A 200 22.59 -2.63 28.71
N ILE A 201 22.49 -1.85 29.77
CA ILE A 201 23.54 -1.69 30.79
C ILE A 201 23.29 -2.69 31.92
N ASP A 202 22.05 -2.75 32.37
CA ASP A 202 21.52 -3.65 33.39
C ASP A 202 20.03 -3.94 33.09
N PRO A 203 19.29 -4.73 33.89
CA PRO A 203 17.89 -5.05 33.60
C PRO A 203 16.94 -3.84 33.63
N VAL A 204 17.39 -2.67 34.09
CA VAL A 204 16.58 -1.47 34.30
C VAL A 204 16.98 -0.34 33.35
N ARG A 205 18.25 -0.30 32.92
CA ARG A 205 18.82 0.81 32.17
C ARG A 205 19.41 0.33 30.84
N TYR A 206 19.27 1.17 29.82
CA TYR A 206 19.81 0.93 28.49
C TYR A 206 20.21 2.26 27.84
N ILE A 207 21.05 2.16 26.80
CA ILE A 207 21.38 3.25 25.89
C ILE A 207 20.50 3.12 24.64
N THR A 208 19.86 4.20 24.23
CA THR A 208 19.02 4.27 23.02
C THR A 208 19.21 5.60 22.31
N ASN A 209 18.72 5.68 21.08
CA ASN A 209 18.55 6.93 20.37
C ASN A 209 17.06 7.38 20.35
N HIS A 210 16.81 8.57 19.80
CA HIS A 210 15.51 9.24 19.77
C HIS A 210 14.58 8.78 18.62
N SER A 211 14.92 7.70 17.91
CA SER A 211 14.09 7.24 16.79
C SER A 211 12.71 6.77 17.27
N SER A 212 11.67 7.30 16.62
CA SER A 212 10.29 6.82 16.81
C SER A 212 9.94 5.60 15.94
N GLY A 213 10.75 5.31 14.92
CA GLY A 213 10.47 4.29 13.91
C GLY A 213 9.51 4.71 12.80
N LYS A 214 8.84 5.87 12.91
CA LYS A 214 7.80 6.34 11.96
C LYS A 214 8.20 6.24 10.48
N MET A 215 9.45 6.60 10.14
CA MET A 215 9.90 6.56 8.74
C MET A 215 9.96 5.12 8.19
N GLY A 216 10.49 4.18 8.97
CA GLY A 216 10.56 2.77 8.56
C GLY A 216 9.19 2.11 8.47
N TYR A 217 8.28 2.46 9.38
CA TYR A 217 6.89 2.00 9.32
C TYR A 217 6.17 2.53 8.07
N ALA A 218 6.32 3.82 7.77
CA ALA A 218 5.76 4.41 6.54
C ALA A 218 6.30 3.71 5.28
N ILE A 219 7.60 3.40 5.23
CA ILE A 219 8.18 2.65 4.11
C ILE A 219 7.61 1.23 4.00
N ALA A 220 7.46 0.53 5.13
CA ALA A 220 6.86 -0.80 5.12
C ALA A 220 5.41 -0.77 4.60
N GLU A 221 4.62 0.22 5.02
CA GLU A 221 3.23 0.39 4.57
C GLU A 221 3.14 0.76 3.08
N GLU A 222 3.95 1.70 2.60
CA GLU A 222 3.98 2.05 1.18
C GLU A 222 4.51 0.91 0.31
N ALA A 223 5.44 0.10 0.81
CA ALA A 223 5.93 -1.09 0.10
C ALA A 223 4.82 -2.15 -0.04
N LEU A 224 4.02 -2.38 1.03
CA LEU A 224 2.84 -3.25 0.96
C LEU A 224 1.83 -2.72 -0.07
N LYS A 225 1.55 -1.41 -0.08
CA LYS A 225 0.65 -0.76 -1.06
C LYS A 225 1.17 -0.88 -2.49
N ALA A 226 2.51 -0.92 -2.67
CA ALA A 226 3.17 -1.16 -3.95
C ALA A 226 3.25 -2.66 -4.34
N GLY A 227 2.62 -3.56 -3.58
CA GLY A 227 2.52 -4.98 -3.90
C GLY A 227 3.68 -5.86 -3.43
N ALA A 228 4.60 -5.31 -2.63
CA ALA A 228 5.75 -6.05 -2.14
C ALA A 228 5.41 -7.02 -1.00
N LEU A 229 6.20 -8.09 -0.89
CA LEU A 229 6.26 -8.97 0.26
C LEU A 229 7.20 -8.33 1.29
N VAL A 230 6.64 -7.77 2.36
CA VAL A 230 7.40 -6.95 3.32
C VAL A 230 7.79 -7.74 4.57
N THR A 231 9.08 -7.70 4.91
CA THR A 231 9.60 -8.07 6.24
C THR A 231 10.04 -6.81 6.98
N LEU A 232 9.37 -6.50 8.09
CA LEU A 232 9.71 -5.36 8.95
C LEU A 232 10.47 -5.86 10.18
N ILE A 233 11.74 -5.50 10.29
CA ILE A 233 12.56 -5.77 11.48
C ILE A 233 12.53 -4.52 12.35
N SER A 234 11.77 -4.59 13.44
CA SER A 234 11.49 -3.42 14.27
C SER A 234 12.20 -3.48 15.61
N GLY A 235 12.94 -2.41 15.90
CA GLY A 235 13.30 -2.05 17.25
C GLY A 235 12.07 -1.63 18.10
N PRO A 236 12.25 -1.33 19.39
CA PRO A 236 11.13 -0.97 20.28
C PRO A 236 10.39 0.29 19.81
N SER A 237 9.10 0.16 19.52
CA SER A 237 8.22 1.27 19.11
C SER A 237 6.79 1.06 19.62
N SER A 238 6.05 2.15 19.82
CA SER A 238 4.62 2.14 20.18
C SER A 238 3.69 2.15 18.95
N LEU A 239 4.26 2.14 17.73
CA LEU A 239 3.49 2.17 16.49
C LEU A 239 2.78 0.85 16.23
N ALA A 240 1.57 0.93 15.67
CA ALA A 240 0.82 -0.25 15.23
C ALA A 240 1.59 -0.95 14.12
N LYS A 241 1.69 -2.29 14.21
CA LYS A 241 2.37 -3.11 13.21
C LYS A 241 1.59 -3.07 11.88
N PRO A 242 2.24 -2.77 10.74
CA PRO A 242 1.57 -2.75 9.44
C PRO A 242 0.95 -4.11 9.12
N ALA A 243 -0.36 -4.13 8.92
CA ALA A 243 -1.04 -5.37 8.60
C ALA A 243 -0.62 -5.90 7.22
N GLY A 244 -0.24 -7.17 7.17
CA GLY A 244 0.29 -7.82 5.96
C GLY A 244 1.81 -7.86 5.87
N ALA A 245 2.55 -7.14 6.74
CA ALA A 245 3.99 -7.33 6.88
C ALA A 245 4.32 -8.51 7.81
N ALA A 246 5.38 -9.25 7.49
CA ALA A 246 6.02 -10.17 8.44
C ALA A 246 6.90 -9.35 9.39
N VAL A 247 6.52 -9.24 10.66
CA VAL A 247 7.22 -8.40 11.64
C VAL A 247 8.13 -9.24 12.53
N ILE A 248 9.39 -8.84 12.65
CA ILE A 248 10.39 -9.41 13.57
C ILE A 248 10.75 -8.34 14.58
N ASP A 249 10.38 -8.54 15.85
CA ASP A 249 10.75 -7.62 16.93
C ASP A 249 12.17 -7.92 17.39
N VAL A 250 12.97 -6.87 17.57
CA VAL A 250 14.33 -6.91 18.10
C VAL A 250 14.52 -5.81 19.13
N GLU A 251 15.45 -6.01 20.06
CA GLU A 251 15.76 -5.01 21.08
C GLU A 251 17.13 -4.37 20.83
N SER A 252 18.16 -5.17 20.55
CA SER A 252 19.55 -4.71 20.43
C SER A 252 20.04 -4.60 18.98
N ALA A 253 21.17 -3.90 18.77
CA ALA A 253 21.85 -3.83 17.49
C ALA A 253 22.32 -5.22 17.00
N GLU A 254 22.72 -6.11 17.92
CA GLU A 254 23.11 -7.48 17.56
C GLU A 254 21.90 -8.31 17.12
N GLU A 255 20.77 -8.25 17.85
CA GLU A 255 19.55 -8.93 17.43
C GLU A 255 19.06 -8.42 16.07
N MET A 256 19.11 -7.10 15.84
CA MET A 256 18.80 -6.53 14.53
C MET A 256 19.75 -7.02 13.44
N TYR A 257 21.04 -7.14 13.74
CA TYR A 257 22.02 -7.70 12.80
C TYR A 257 21.62 -9.13 12.41
N GLN A 258 21.36 -10.00 13.40
CA GLN A 258 21.02 -11.40 13.17
C GLN A 258 19.71 -11.55 12.39
N ALA A 259 18.68 -10.76 12.74
CA ALA A 259 17.40 -10.77 12.04
C ALA A 259 17.55 -10.34 10.58
N VAL A 260 18.34 -9.29 10.32
CA VAL A 260 18.62 -8.83 8.94
C VAL A 260 19.41 -9.88 8.17
N ASP A 261 20.43 -10.46 8.79
CA ASP A 261 21.29 -11.48 8.19
C ASP A 261 20.47 -12.71 7.74
N GLY A 262 19.57 -13.19 8.59
CA GLY A 262 18.74 -14.36 8.32
C GLY A 262 17.77 -14.22 7.14
N VAL A 263 17.48 -12.99 6.69
CA VAL A 263 16.56 -12.74 5.56
C VAL A 263 17.23 -12.09 4.35
N PHE A 264 18.49 -11.67 4.47
CA PHE A 264 19.18 -10.85 3.47
C PHE A 264 19.30 -11.52 2.11
N ASP A 265 19.72 -12.78 2.08
CA ASP A 265 20.00 -13.51 0.83
C ASP A 265 18.75 -13.63 -0.06
N GLY A 266 17.56 -13.68 0.54
CA GLY A 266 16.29 -13.81 -0.16
C GLY A 266 15.63 -12.47 -0.53
N ALA A 267 16.19 -11.33 -0.13
CA ALA A 267 15.58 -10.01 -0.38
C ALA A 267 15.87 -9.52 -1.81
N ASP A 268 14.95 -8.73 -2.37
CA ASP A 268 15.20 -7.91 -3.57
C ASP A 268 15.69 -6.51 -3.17
N ILE A 269 15.07 -5.92 -2.13
CA ILE A 269 15.40 -4.58 -1.63
C ILE A 269 15.56 -4.62 -0.10
N VAL A 270 16.60 -3.96 0.41
CA VAL A 270 16.84 -3.79 1.85
C VAL A 270 16.96 -2.31 2.19
N ILE A 271 16.08 -1.83 3.05
CA ILE A 271 15.98 -0.42 3.45
C ILE A 271 16.31 -0.28 4.94
N LYS A 272 17.52 0.20 5.23
CA LYS A 272 18.03 0.41 6.58
C LYS A 272 17.66 1.79 7.12
N THR A 273 16.46 1.91 7.67
CA THR A 273 15.97 3.17 8.29
C THR A 273 16.09 3.20 9.81
N ALA A 274 16.28 2.04 10.44
CA ALA A 274 16.47 1.94 11.88
C ALA A 274 17.67 2.78 12.32
N ALA A 275 17.51 3.45 13.45
CA ALA A 275 18.62 4.10 14.12
C ALA A 275 19.28 3.04 15.01
N VAL A 276 20.35 2.44 14.49
CA VAL A 276 21.13 1.41 15.18
C VAL A 276 22.21 2.11 16.00
N SER A 277 22.35 1.75 17.27
CA SER A 277 23.42 2.28 18.11
C SER A 277 24.79 1.91 17.56
N ASP A 278 25.69 2.88 17.42
CA ASP A 278 27.08 2.66 16.96
C ASP A 278 27.97 2.00 18.03
N TYR A 279 27.54 2.09 19.29
CA TYR A 279 28.24 1.58 20.46
C TYR A 279 27.27 0.88 21.42
N ARG A 280 27.79 -0.10 22.17
CA ARG A 280 27.08 -0.82 23.24
C ARG A 280 27.94 -0.92 24.50
N PRO A 281 27.36 -1.08 25.70
CA PRO A 281 28.11 -1.40 26.91
C PRO A 281 28.96 -2.65 26.69
N LYS A 282 30.25 -2.54 27.02
CA LYS A 282 31.20 -3.65 26.93
C LYS A 282 30.91 -4.76 27.94
N VAL A 283 30.32 -4.39 29.08
CA VAL A 283 29.86 -5.31 30.12
C VAL A 283 28.38 -5.01 30.39
N VAL A 284 27.55 -6.06 30.33
CA VAL A 284 26.14 -6.01 30.70
C VAL A 284 25.98 -6.69 32.05
N HIS A 285 25.35 -6.02 33.01
CA HIS A 285 25.13 -6.56 34.34
C HIS A 285 23.80 -7.32 34.42
N GLU A 286 23.79 -8.50 35.04
CA GLU A 286 22.55 -9.27 35.26
C GLU A 286 21.65 -8.68 36.35
N SER A 287 22.19 -7.81 37.20
CA SER A 287 21.47 -7.14 38.28
C SER A 287 21.63 -5.63 38.17
N LYS A 288 20.63 -4.90 38.68
CA LYS A 288 20.62 -3.44 38.70
C LYS A 288 21.90 -2.92 39.37
N VAL A 289 22.67 -2.12 38.65
CA VAL A 289 23.90 -1.56 39.21
C VAL A 289 23.54 -0.62 40.36
N LYS A 290 24.01 -0.98 41.56
CA LYS A 290 23.79 -0.19 42.79
C LYS A 290 24.53 1.13 42.69
N LYS A 291 23.93 2.18 43.25
CA LYS A 291 24.60 3.47 43.40
C LYS A 291 25.83 3.29 44.29
N GLN A 292 26.98 3.75 43.82
CA GLN A 292 28.21 3.82 44.60
C GLN A 292 28.59 5.29 44.78
N ASP A 293 29.42 5.59 45.79
CA ASP A 293 29.96 6.94 45.97
C ASP A 293 31.05 7.20 44.93
N GLY A 294 30.99 8.38 44.28
CA GLY A 294 31.89 8.78 43.19
C GLY A 294 31.28 8.68 41.80
N ASP A 295 32.11 8.97 40.79
CA ASP A 295 31.72 8.92 39.38
C ASP A 295 31.66 7.47 38.87
N GLN A 296 30.70 7.19 38.00
CA GLN A 296 30.57 5.89 37.35
C GLN A 296 31.02 6.01 35.89
N VAL A 297 31.95 5.14 35.48
CA VAL A 297 32.42 5.05 34.09
C VAL A 297 31.71 3.88 33.40
N LEU A 298 31.17 4.14 32.21
CA LEU A 298 30.59 3.12 31.35
C LEU A 298 31.48 2.91 30.13
N GLU A 299 32.19 1.78 30.09
CA GLU A 299 32.98 1.40 28.91
C GLU A 299 32.05 0.94 27.77
N LEU A 300 32.29 1.49 26.59
CA LEU A 300 31.54 1.17 25.38
C LEU A 300 32.45 0.48 24.36
N GLU A 301 31.89 -0.46 23.62
CA GLU A 301 32.51 -1.09 22.45
C GLU A 301 31.65 -0.87 21.21
N ARG A 302 32.25 -0.93 20.02
CA ARG A 302 31.54 -0.69 18.76
C ARG A 302 30.60 -1.85 18.42
N THR A 303 29.42 -1.52 17.90
CA THR A 303 28.50 -2.50 17.34
C THR A 303 28.91 -2.88 15.91
N LYS A 304 28.27 -3.93 15.37
CA LYS A 304 28.45 -4.32 13.97
C LYS A 304 27.75 -3.32 13.05
N ASP A 305 28.46 -2.95 11.98
CA ASP A 305 27.92 -2.04 10.98
C ASP A 305 27.13 -2.81 9.93
N ILE A 306 25.84 -3.02 10.23
CA ILE A 306 24.95 -3.87 9.44
C ILE A 306 24.97 -3.48 7.95
N LEU A 307 24.88 -2.19 7.64
CA LEU A 307 24.84 -1.73 6.24
C LEU A 307 26.15 -2.02 5.50
N LEU A 308 27.31 -1.89 6.16
CA LEU A 308 28.61 -2.23 5.57
C LEU A 308 28.73 -3.72 5.29
N ASP A 309 28.33 -4.54 6.26
CA ASP A 309 28.42 -6.01 6.13
C ASP A 309 27.47 -6.55 5.06
N LEU A 310 26.29 -5.94 4.90
CA LEU A 310 25.41 -6.21 3.76
C LEU A 310 26.06 -5.78 2.44
N GLY A 311 26.61 -4.57 2.37
CA GLY A 311 27.27 -4.06 1.17
C GLY A 311 28.44 -4.92 0.69
N ARG A 312 29.17 -5.57 1.60
CA ARG A 312 30.25 -6.52 1.27
C ARG A 312 29.76 -7.83 0.68
N ARG A 313 28.54 -8.26 1.02
CA ARG A 313 27.96 -9.55 0.60
C ARG A 313 26.89 -9.42 -0.47
N LYS A 314 26.42 -8.19 -0.73
CA LYS A 314 25.45 -7.86 -1.76
C LYS A 314 25.86 -8.51 -3.09
N LYS A 315 24.92 -9.24 -3.70
CA LYS A 315 25.06 -9.80 -5.05
C LYS A 315 24.21 -9.01 -6.03
N GLN A 316 22.90 -9.00 -5.77
CA GLN A 316 21.88 -8.39 -6.63
C GLN A 316 20.89 -7.52 -5.84
N GLN A 317 20.97 -7.54 -4.50
CA GLN A 317 20.03 -6.81 -3.64
C GLN A 317 20.21 -5.31 -3.80
N ILE A 318 19.12 -4.55 -3.88
CA ILE A 318 19.19 -3.10 -3.75
C ILE A 318 19.33 -2.74 -2.27
N LEU A 319 20.37 -1.99 -1.93
CA LEU A 319 20.71 -1.63 -0.57
C LEU A 319 20.56 -0.12 -0.38
N ILE A 320 19.61 0.26 0.47
CA ILE A 320 19.25 1.65 0.73
C ILE A 320 19.56 1.95 2.20
N GLY A 321 20.43 2.92 2.43
CA GLY A 321 20.78 3.39 3.77
C GLY A 321 20.18 4.76 4.07
N PHE A 322 20.07 5.08 5.36
CA PHE A 322 19.72 6.43 5.82
C PHE A 322 20.92 7.13 6.47
N ALA A 323 20.96 8.45 6.37
CA ALA A 323 21.96 9.30 7.02
C ALA A 323 21.28 10.53 7.63
N ALA A 324 21.32 10.63 8.95
CA ALA A 324 20.95 11.84 9.66
C ALA A 324 22.22 12.65 9.90
N GLU A 325 22.35 13.79 9.23
CA GLU A 325 23.53 14.66 9.34
C GLU A 325 23.09 16.09 9.63
N THR A 326 23.89 16.80 10.42
CA THR A 326 23.64 18.21 10.78
C THR A 326 24.37 19.20 9.88
N ASP A 327 25.53 18.81 9.37
CA ASP A 327 26.47 19.66 8.64
C ASP A 327 27.08 18.84 7.50
N HIS A 328 27.39 19.47 6.35
CA HIS A 328 27.99 18.82 5.17
C HIS A 328 27.24 17.54 4.69
N VAL A 329 25.91 17.59 4.71
CA VAL A 329 25.00 16.46 4.43
C VAL A 329 25.37 15.71 3.13
N GLU A 330 25.62 16.42 2.03
CA GLU A 330 25.96 15.80 0.74
C GLU A 330 27.27 15.01 0.80
N GLU A 331 28.31 15.60 1.36
CA GLU A 331 29.64 14.98 1.42
C GLU A 331 29.59 13.68 2.22
N TYR A 332 28.95 13.71 3.39
CA TYR A 332 28.80 12.52 4.23
C TYR A 332 27.90 11.47 3.59
N ALA A 333 26.79 11.87 2.95
CA ALA A 333 25.91 10.95 2.25
C ALA A 333 26.63 10.22 1.11
N ARG A 334 27.40 10.93 0.28
CA ARG A 334 28.19 10.35 -0.82
C ARG A 334 29.32 9.46 -0.31
N LYS A 335 30.04 9.87 0.74
CA LYS A 335 31.05 9.01 1.40
C LYS A 335 30.43 7.72 1.94
N LYS A 336 29.26 7.81 2.58
CA LYS A 336 28.52 6.65 3.10
C LYS A 336 28.08 5.75 1.96
N LEU A 337 27.52 6.29 0.88
CA LEU A 337 27.08 5.56 -0.30
C LEU A 337 28.21 4.67 -0.86
N ALA A 338 29.39 5.27 -1.10
CA ALA A 338 30.56 4.56 -1.61
C ALA A 338 31.12 3.54 -0.59
N LYS A 339 31.36 3.98 0.66
CA LYS A 339 31.93 3.12 1.72
C LYS A 339 31.08 1.90 2.01
N LYS A 340 29.75 2.03 1.91
CA LYS A 340 28.79 0.98 2.23
C LYS A 340 28.40 0.12 1.04
N ASN A 341 28.91 0.41 -0.15
CA ASN A 341 28.44 -0.22 -1.39
C ASN A 341 26.89 -0.21 -1.46
N ALA A 342 26.28 0.92 -1.11
CA ALA A 342 24.83 1.11 -1.18
C ALA A 342 24.42 1.62 -2.57
N ASP A 343 23.16 1.45 -2.95
CA ASP A 343 22.62 1.98 -4.21
C ASP A 343 22.01 3.35 -4.01
N MET A 344 21.45 3.57 -2.82
CA MET A 344 20.96 4.87 -2.40
C MET A 344 21.30 5.16 -0.95
N ILE A 345 21.59 6.44 -0.68
CA ILE A 345 21.59 7.00 0.67
C ILE A 345 20.54 8.10 0.74
N VAL A 346 19.56 7.90 1.62
CA VAL A 346 18.54 8.91 1.94
C VAL A 346 19.07 9.74 3.09
N ALA A 347 19.41 10.99 2.81
CA ALA A 347 19.94 11.91 3.81
C ALA A 347 18.85 12.87 4.29
N ASN A 348 18.73 13.04 5.60
CA ASN A 348 17.85 14.03 6.22
C ASN A 348 18.67 15.06 7.00
N ASN A 349 18.38 16.35 6.78
CA ASN A 349 18.99 17.42 7.58
C ASN A 349 18.17 17.62 8.86
N VAL A 350 18.66 17.10 9.98
CA VAL A 350 17.95 17.13 11.26
C VAL A 350 17.89 18.53 11.92
N LYS A 351 18.59 19.54 11.38
CA LYS A 351 18.48 20.94 11.85
C LYS A 351 17.32 21.70 11.20
N SER A 352 16.80 21.22 10.07
CA SER A 352 15.71 21.91 9.36
C SER A 352 14.39 21.71 10.10
N GLU A 353 13.62 22.79 10.29
CA GLU A 353 12.33 22.72 10.97
C GLU A 353 11.37 21.78 10.22
N GLY A 354 10.81 20.80 10.93
CA GLY A 354 9.98 19.74 10.34
C GLY A 354 10.75 18.50 9.83
N ALA A 355 12.08 18.50 9.81
CA ALA A 355 12.89 17.34 9.47
C ALA A 355 13.42 16.62 10.72
N GLY A 356 13.34 15.28 10.75
CA GLY A 356 13.99 14.47 11.77
C GLY A 356 13.11 13.44 12.50
N PHE A 357 13.50 13.15 13.74
CA PHE A 357 12.89 12.12 14.57
C PHE A 357 11.57 12.59 15.19
N GLY A 358 10.61 11.67 15.36
CA GLY A 358 9.36 11.96 16.09
C GLY A 358 8.25 12.71 15.30
N THR A 359 8.60 13.54 14.32
CA THR A 359 7.63 14.28 13.47
C THR A 359 6.94 13.38 12.43
N ASP A 360 5.86 13.87 11.81
CA ASP A 360 5.13 13.17 10.73
C ASP A 360 5.59 13.58 9.33
N THR A 361 6.42 14.62 9.24
CA THR A 361 7.01 15.14 8.00
C THR A 361 8.50 14.85 7.91
N ASN A 362 9.07 15.03 6.72
CA ASN A 362 10.50 14.90 6.47
C ASN A 362 10.95 15.77 5.29
N ILE A 363 12.22 16.20 5.32
CA ILE A 363 12.91 16.84 4.20
C ILE A 363 14.13 15.96 3.91
N ILE A 364 14.15 15.33 2.73
CA ILE A 364 15.18 14.36 2.40
C ILE A 364 15.81 14.65 1.05
N THR A 365 17.08 14.27 0.91
CA THR A 365 17.76 14.18 -0.38
C THR A 365 18.18 12.73 -0.61
N ILE A 366 17.82 12.19 -1.77
CA ILE A 366 18.18 10.83 -2.17
C ILE A 366 19.42 10.92 -3.05
N TYR A 367 20.54 10.38 -2.57
CA TYR A 367 21.79 10.28 -3.31
C TYR A 367 21.91 8.87 -3.91
N LYS A 368 22.14 8.79 -5.21
CA LYS A 368 22.18 7.54 -5.99
C LYS A 368 23.60 7.19 -6.44
N ARG A 369 23.85 5.90 -6.63
CA ARG A 369 25.16 5.36 -7.03
C ARG A 369 25.65 5.89 -8.38
N ASP A 370 24.74 6.20 -9.29
CA ASP A 370 25.02 6.82 -10.60
C ASP A 370 25.50 8.28 -10.51
N GLY A 371 25.58 8.84 -9.30
CA GLY A 371 25.97 10.23 -9.04
C GLY A 371 24.79 11.18 -8.90
N GLY A 372 23.59 10.75 -9.29
CA GLY A 372 22.35 11.52 -9.22
C GLY A 372 21.95 11.88 -7.79
N ALA A 373 21.29 13.02 -7.64
CA ALA A 373 20.72 13.48 -6.37
C ALA A 373 19.32 14.04 -6.61
N ILE A 374 18.37 13.66 -5.74
CA ILE A 374 16.98 14.12 -5.81
C ILE A 374 16.64 14.77 -4.48
N ALA A 375 16.55 16.10 -4.48
CA ALA A 375 16.07 16.87 -3.33
C ALA A 375 14.54 16.83 -3.30
N LEU A 376 13.97 16.38 -2.19
CA LEU A 376 12.53 16.35 -1.97
C LEU A 376 12.13 17.46 -0.98
N PRO A 377 11.05 18.22 -1.26
CA PRO A 377 10.57 19.24 -0.35
C PRO A 377 10.04 18.64 0.95
N LEU A 378 9.67 19.50 1.91
CA LEU A 378 8.94 19.06 3.10
C LEU A 378 7.65 18.35 2.68
N MET A 379 7.53 17.10 3.05
CA MET A 379 6.37 16.24 2.76
C MET A 379 6.12 15.29 3.91
N SER A 380 4.99 14.60 3.91
CA SER A 380 4.71 13.54 4.89
C SER A 380 5.69 12.38 4.75
N LYS A 381 5.88 11.62 5.82
CA LYS A 381 6.71 10.40 5.79
C LYS A 381 6.19 9.34 4.81
N HIS A 382 4.88 9.29 4.56
CA HIS A 382 4.28 8.42 3.54
C HIS A 382 4.64 8.85 2.13
N GLU A 383 4.53 10.15 1.81
CA GLU A 383 4.95 10.66 0.51
C GLU A 383 6.44 10.44 0.28
N ALA A 384 7.28 10.74 1.27
CA ALA A 384 8.71 10.49 1.21
C ALA A 384 9.02 9.00 0.99
N ALA A 385 8.33 8.11 1.72
CA ALA A 385 8.45 6.66 1.55
C ALA A 385 8.09 6.20 0.13
N ALA A 386 6.96 6.68 -0.42
CA ALA A 386 6.53 6.37 -1.78
C ALA A 386 7.57 6.81 -2.82
N ARG A 387 8.17 8.00 -2.65
CA ARG A 387 9.24 8.48 -3.55
C ARG A 387 10.52 7.64 -3.45
N ILE A 388 10.92 7.21 -2.26
CA ILE A 388 12.07 6.30 -2.09
C ILE A 388 11.82 4.96 -2.80
N LEU A 389 10.62 4.40 -2.64
CA LEU A 389 10.24 3.13 -3.28
C LEU A 389 10.12 3.24 -4.79
N GLN A 390 9.71 4.40 -5.31
CA GLN A 390 9.71 4.69 -6.74
C GLN A 390 11.13 4.61 -7.33
N GLU A 391 12.09 5.28 -6.69
CA GLU A 391 13.50 5.22 -7.11
C GLU A 391 14.08 3.80 -6.97
N ALA A 392 13.73 3.08 -5.90
CA ALA A 392 14.13 1.68 -5.71
C ALA A 392 13.56 0.76 -6.80
N SER A 393 12.30 0.96 -7.19
CA SER A 393 11.64 0.20 -8.27
C SER A 393 12.27 0.48 -9.64
N ALA A 394 12.70 1.71 -9.89
CA ALA A 394 13.39 2.07 -11.13
C ALA A 394 14.72 1.29 -11.27
N LEU A 395 15.51 1.19 -10.20
CA LEU A 395 16.76 0.43 -10.18
C LEU A 395 16.55 -1.07 -10.48
N LEU A 396 15.43 -1.68 -10.04
CA LEU A 396 15.10 -3.07 -10.37
C LEU A 396 14.80 -3.30 -11.86
N LYS A 397 14.37 -2.27 -12.59
CA LYS A 397 14.04 -2.39 -14.02
C LYS A 397 15.28 -2.28 -14.89
N ASP A 398 16.27 -1.52 -14.45
CA ASP A 398 17.52 -1.32 -15.19
C ASP A 398 18.44 -2.56 -15.11
N ASP A 399 18.40 -3.33 -14.02
CA ASP A 399 19.16 -4.58 -13.88
C ASP A 399 18.60 -5.75 -14.73
N ASN A 400 17.38 -5.62 -15.27
CA ASN A 400 16.75 -6.62 -16.15
C ASN A 400 16.95 -6.33 -17.66
N ARG A 401 17.82 -5.38 -18.02
CA ARG A 401 18.14 -5.02 -19.41
C ARG A 401 19.48 -5.54 -19.89
#